data_AF-A0A1T1JEE7-F1
#
_entry.id   AF-A0A1T1JEE7-F1
#
_cell.length_a   1.000
_cell.length_b   1.000
_cell.length_c   1.000
_cell.angle_alpha   90.00
_cell.angle_beta   90.00
_cell.angle_gamma   90.00
#
_symmetry.space_group_name_H-M   'P 1'
#
loop_
_entity.id
_entity.type
_entity.pdbx_description
1 polymer ?
#
loop_
_entity_poly.entity_id
_entity_poly.type
_entity_poly.pdbx_seq_one_letter_code
_entity_poly.pdbx_strand_id
1 'polypeptide(L)'
;MQISDLSLNELTTVILREFSSERRSGSDIVKLFNYLGFSDDYWELNKKGEFGSRRDFTNKKLAEINGTFKLISLIEILVDDRQTQNPDEIACELNKILKHDGLLLYKTENEIYKIGGKSTQEDLQLKPVFEKIEKEIIEHIKTSKYSVWVAVAWITSKPIAEALYRQHQKGVNIRIIVNDDSLTESKGIRFEKSEIEYYKISPKNGNFNNLMHHKFCVIDFKKVITGSFNWTVKASFNNENITVIEQKDQAEKYADEFIKLIKDLPRR
;
A
#
# COMPACT_ATOMS: atom_id res chain seq x y z
N MET A 1 5.72 -7.27 -10.32
CA MET A 1 6.75 -6.26 -9.98
C MET A 1 6.92 -5.36 -11.19
N GLN A 2 6.75 -4.06 -11.03
CA GLN A 2 6.93 -3.09 -12.11
C GLN A 2 8.01 -2.09 -11.69
N ILE A 3 8.98 -1.87 -12.55
CA ILE A 3 10.07 -0.90 -12.34
C ILE A 3 10.01 0.21 -13.39
N SER A 4 10.57 1.37 -13.06
CA SER A 4 10.63 2.53 -13.94
C SER A 4 11.47 2.27 -15.20
N ASP A 5 11.23 3.05 -16.26
CA ASP A 5 11.98 2.95 -17.51
C ASP A 5 13.49 3.21 -17.33
N LEU A 6 13.83 4.10 -16.38
CA LEU A 6 15.22 4.35 -16.01
C LEU A 6 15.87 3.09 -15.43
N SER A 7 15.18 2.42 -14.50
CA SER A 7 15.66 1.18 -13.90
C SER A 7 15.72 0.02 -14.90
N LEU A 8 14.80 -0.06 -15.87
CA LEU A 8 14.88 -1.02 -16.97
C LEU A 8 16.14 -0.81 -17.82
N ASN A 9 16.48 0.45 -18.11
CA ASN A 9 17.65 0.79 -18.93
C ASN A 9 18.97 0.49 -18.22
N GLU A 10 19.04 0.72 -16.91
CA GLU A 10 20.17 0.32 -16.07
C GLU A 10 20.27 -1.21 -15.95
N LEU A 11 19.14 -1.90 -15.71
CA LEU A 11 19.08 -3.36 -15.65
C LEU A 11 19.54 -4.01 -16.97
N THR A 12 19.20 -3.41 -18.11
CA THR A 12 19.70 -3.83 -19.42
C THR A 12 21.22 -3.78 -19.48
N THR A 13 21.82 -2.75 -18.89
CA THR A 13 23.28 -2.60 -18.87
C THR A 13 23.93 -3.68 -18.02
N VAL A 14 23.30 -4.09 -16.91
CA VAL A 14 23.75 -5.23 -16.09
C VAL A 14 23.65 -6.54 -16.87
N ILE A 15 22.52 -6.82 -17.54
CA ILE A 15 22.32 -8.07 -18.30
C ILE A 15 23.31 -8.24 -19.45
N LEU A 16 23.69 -7.15 -20.12
CA LEU A 16 24.60 -7.18 -21.26
C LEU A 16 26.07 -7.43 -20.90
N ARG A 17 26.45 -7.19 -19.64
CA ARG A 17 27.80 -7.42 -19.14
C ARG A 17 27.86 -8.83 -18.53
N GLU A 18 28.85 -9.62 -18.90
CA GLU A 18 29.32 -10.65 -17.95
C GLU A 18 30.15 -9.95 -16.87
N PHE A 19 30.34 -10.60 -15.73
CA PHE A 19 31.07 -9.99 -14.61
C PHE A 19 32.60 -9.99 -14.82
N SER A 20 33.11 -10.86 -15.70
CA SER A 20 34.38 -10.60 -16.38
C SER A 20 34.14 -9.47 -17.37
N SER A 21 35.14 -8.66 -17.69
CA SER A 21 35.08 -7.54 -18.64
C SER A 21 34.58 -7.85 -20.08
N GLU A 22 33.97 -9.02 -20.30
CA GLU A 22 33.44 -9.55 -21.53
C GLU A 22 31.92 -9.32 -21.63
N ARG A 23 31.44 -9.07 -22.84
CA ARG A 23 30.00 -8.84 -23.09
C ARG A 23 29.33 -10.17 -23.36
N ARG A 24 28.17 -10.42 -22.72
CA ARG A 24 27.34 -11.59 -22.99
C ARG A 24 27.05 -11.72 -24.49
N SER A 25 27.19 -12.93 -25.02
CA SER A 25 26.94 -13.21 -26.43
C SER A 25 25.44 -13.09 -26.74
N GLY A 26 25.10 -12.85 -28.02
CA GLY A 26 23.69 -12.78 -28.44
C GLY A 26 22.93 -14.10 -28.16
N SER A 27 23.61 -15.25 -28.34
CA SER A 27 23.04 -16.56 -28.05
C SER A 27 22.75 -16.74 -26.56
N ASP A 28 23.64 -16.26 -25.68
CA ASP A 28 23.47 -16.44 -24.24
C ASP A 28 22.41 -15.50 -23.65
N ILE A 29 22.18 -14.33 -24.27
CA ILE A 29 21.03 -13.49 -23.96
C ILE A 29 19.72 -14.21 -24.31
N VAL A 30 19.63 -14.82 -25.49
CA VAL A 30 18.44 -15.60 -25.90
C VAL A 30 18.21 -16.77 -24.93
N LYS A 31 19.25 -17.53 -24.58
CA LYS A 31 19.16 -18.62 -23.59
C LYS A 31 18.65 -18.14 -22.23
N LEU A 32 19.14 -16.99 -21.75
CA LEU A 32 18.70 -16.40 -20.48
C LEU A 32 17.18 -16.16 -20.46
N PHE A 33 16.63 -15.56 -21.52
CA PHE A 33 15.18 -15.36 -21.62
C PHE A 33 14.43 -16.68 -21.81
N ASN A 34 14.99 -17.68 -22.50
CA ASN A 34 14.34 -18.99 -22.62
C ASN A 34 14.13 -19.69 -21.26
N TYR A 35 14.99 -19.47 -20.26
CA TYR A 35 14.75 -19.94 -18.89
C TYR A 35 13.49 -19.32 -18.23
N LEU A 36 13.02 -18.17 -18.72
CA LEU A 36 11.78 -17.52 -18.29
C LEU A 36 10.54 -18.00 -19.06
N GLY A 37 10.68 -19.09 -19.84
CA GLY A 37 9.61 -19.68 -20.64
C GLY A 37 9.39 -18.99 -22.00
N PHE A 38 10.42 -18.32 -22.53
CA PHE A 38 10.45 -17.97 -23.96
C PHE A 38 10.96 -19.16 -24.78
N SER A 39 10.73 -19.14 -26.09
CA SER A 39 11.13 -20.21 -27.01
C SER A 39 11.74 -19.62 -28.28
N ASP A 40 12.69 -18.71 -28.07
CA ASP A 40 13.37 -18.00 -29.13
C ASP A 40 14.63 -18.78 -29.58
N ASP A 41 14.90 -18.84 -30.89
CA ASP A 41 16.14 -19.36 -31.46
C ASP A 41 16.99 -18.22 -32.03
N TYR A 42 18.23 -18.10 -31.57
CA TYR A 42 19.12 -16.99 -31.93
C TYR A 42 19.44 -16.93 -33.43
N TRP A 43 19.60 -18.07 -34.09
CA TRP A 43 19.98 -18.12 -35.51
C TRP A 43 18.79 -17.79 -36.40
N GLU A 44 17.61 -18.31 -36.07
CA GLU A 44 16.35 -17.96 -36.74
C GLU A 44 16.01 -16.48 -36.59
N LEU A 45 16.15 -15.93 -35.38
CA LEU A 45 15.91 -14.49 -35.13
C LEU A 45 16.85 -13.60 -35.95
N ASN A 46 18.13 -13.99 -36.09
CA ASN A 46 19.07 -13.25 -36.95
C ASN A 46 18.73 -13.39 -38.43
N LYS A 47 18.37 -14.59 -38.89
CA LYS A 47 17.99 -14.85 -40.28
C LYS A 47 16.77 -14.04 -40.71
N LYS A 48 15.81 -13.85 -39.80
CA LYS A 48 14.59 -13.04 -40.02
C LYS A 48 14.81 -11.54 -39.78
N GLY A 49 15.96 -11.12 -39.26
CA GLY A 49 16.24 -9.73 -38.89
C GLY A 49 15.48 -9.26 -37.64
N GLU A 50 14.91 -10.17 -36.86
CA GLU A 50 14.08 -9.88 -35.68
C GLU A 50 14.92 -9.71 -34.40
N PHE A 51 16.17 -10.19 -34.38
CA PHE A 51 17.08 -10.03 -33.24
C PHE A 51 17.51 -8.57 -33.02
N GLY A 52 17.80 -7.84 -34.11
CA GLY A 52 18.34 -6.48 -34.01
C GLY A 52 19.70 -6.43 -33.29
N SER A 53 19.90 -5.42 -32.43
CA SER A 53 21.07 -5.38 -31.54
C SER A 53 20.79 -6.09 -30.21
N ARG A 54 21.85 -6.53 -29.53
CA ARG A 54 21.73 -7.14 -28.19
C ARG A 54 20.94 -6.27 -27.22
N ARG A 55 21.20 -4.95 -27.23
CA ARG A 55 20.51 -3.99 -26.35
C ARG A 55 19.04 -3.87 -26.72
N ASP A 56 18.72 -3.81 -28.01
CA ASP A 56 17.34 -3.70 -28.48
C ASP A 56 16.53 -4.95 -28.13
N PHE A 57 17.10 -6.13 -28.35
CA PHE A 57 16.49 -7.40 -27.97
C PHE A 57 16.22 -7.46 -26.46
N THR A 58 17.22 -7.15 -25.63
CA THR A 58 17.06 -7.14 -24.17
C THR A 58 16.02 -6.14 -23.71
N ASN A 59 16.03 -4.90 -24.22
CA ASN A 59 15.02 -3.87 -23.88
C ASN A 59 13.61 -4.34 -24.24
N LYS A 60 13.42 -4.90 -25.44
CA LYS A 60 12.12 -5.41 -25.89
C LYS A 60 11.61 -6.51 -24.95
N LYS A 61 12.45 -7.49 -24.63
CA LYS A 61 12.09 -8.59 -23.73
C LYS A 61 11.85 -8.12 -22.29
N LEU A 62 12.65 -7.18 -21.79
CA LEU A 62 12.44 -6.58 -20.47
C LEU A 62 11.10 -5.82 -20.40
N ALA A 63 10.74 -5.09 -21.45
CA ALA A 63 9.43 -4.43 -21.54
C ALA A 63 8.28 -5.45 -21.57
N GLU A 64 8.43 -6.59 -22.27
CA GLU A 64 7.45 -7.68 -22.29
C GLU A 64 7.23 -8.33 -20.92
N ILE A 65 8.28 -8.42 -20.09
CA ILE A 65 8.18 -9.03 -18.75
C ILE A 65 7.94 -8.03 -17.61
N ASN A 66 8.11 -6.72 -17.85
CA ASN A 66 7.88 -5.70 -16.83
C ASN A 66 6.42 -5.74 -16.34
N GLY A 67 6.21 -5.78 -15.03
CA GLY A 67 4.89 -5.97 -14.42
C GLY A 67 4.52 -7.43 -14.14
N THR A 68 5.22 -8.41 -14.73
CA THR A 68 4.94 -9.85 -14.54
C THR A 68 5.83 -10.49 -13.46
N PHE A 69 5.56 -11.75 -13.10
CA PHE A 69 6.43 -12.54 -12.22
C PHE A 69 7.76 -12.93 -12.90
N LYS A 70 7.82 -12.91 -14.24
CA LYS A 70 9.04 -13.27 -14.99
C LYS A 70 10.19 -12.30 -14.72
N LEU A 71 9.90 -11.03 -14.42
CA LEU A 71 10.93 -10.05 -14.07
C LEU A 71 11.59 -10.38 -12.71
N ILE A 72 10.81 -10.89 -11.74
CA ILE A 72 11.32 -11.38 -10.45
C ILE A 72 12.24 -12.57 -10.72
N SER A 73 11.77 -13.55 -11.49
CA SER A 73 12.56 -14.74 -11.84
C SER A 73 13.85 -14.38 -12.58
N LEU A 74 13.83 -13.40 -13.49
CA LEU A 74 15.03 -12.93 -14.17
C LEU A 74 16.06 -12.38 -13.17
N ILE A 75 15.62 -11.51 -12.26
CA ILE A 75 16.51 -10.92 -11.27
C ILE A 75 17.08 -11.98 -10.34
N GLU A 76 16.28 -12.94 -9.89
CA GLU A 76 16.76 -14.07 -9.07
C GLU A 76 17.76 -14.95 -9.83
N ILE A 77 17.55 -15.20 -11.13
CA ILE A 77 18.50 -15.96 -11.97
C ILE A 77 19.85 -15.23 -12.11
N LEU A 78 19.86 -13.89 -12.16
CA LEU A 78 21.09 -13.12 -12.28
C LEU A 78 22.01 -13.23 -11.05
N VAL A 79 21.43 -13.53 -9.88
CA VAL A 79 22.15 -13.67 -8.60
C VAL A 79 22.24 -15.13 -8.13
N ASP A 80 21.88 -16.09 -8.99
CA ASP A 80 21.97 -17.52 -8.70
C ASP A 80 23.43 -17.98 -8.84
N ASP A 81 23.97 -18.58 -7.79
CA ASP A 81 25.36 -19.05 -7.69
C ASP A 81 25.72 -20.13 -8.72
N ARG A 82 24.72 -20.81 -9.32
CA ARG A 82 24.92 -21.75 -10.43
C ARG A 82 25.11 -21.06 -11.77
N GLN A 83 24.74 -19.79 -11.89
CA GLN A 83 24.75 -19.00 -13.12
C GLN A 83 25.82 -17.90 -13.11
N THR A 84 26.27 -17.48 -11.92
CA THR A 84 27.29 -16.43 -11.76
C THR A 84 28.37 -16.83 -10.76
N GLN A 85 29.61 -16.41 -11.02
CA GLN A 85 30.74 -16.62 -10.11
C GLN A 85 30.71 -15.64 -8.92
N ASN A 86 30.06 -14.48 -9.04
CA ASN A 86 30.04 -13.41 -8.03
C ASN A 86 28.61 -12.93 -7.71
N PRO A 87 27.76 -13.77 -7.09
CA PRO A 87 26.36 -13.43 -6.81
C PRO A 87 26.21 -12.21 -5.89
N ASP A 88 27.09 -12.06 -4.88
CA ASP A 88 27.02 -10.97 -3.91
C ASP A 88 27.30 -9.59 -4.55
N GLU A 89 28.23 -9.53 -5.49
CA GLU A 89 28.58 -8.29 -6.21
C GLU A 89 27.43 -7.86 -7.14
N ILE A 90 26.83 -8.81 -7.87
CA ILE A 90 25.65 -8.56 -8.71
C ILE A 90 24.49 -8.08 -7.87
N ALA A 91 24.23 -8.72 -6.73
CA ALA A 91 23.15 -8.31 -5.83
C ALA A 91 23.35 -6.86 -5.34
N CYS A 92 24.59 -6.46 -5.04
CA CYS A 92 24.91 -5.08 -4.67
C CYS A 92 24.65 -4.08 -5.81
N GLU A 93 25.01 -4.41 -7.05
CA GLU A 93 24.75 -3.56 -8.22
C GLU A 93 23.24 -3.45 -8.51
N LEU A 94 22.53 -4.58 -8.52
CA LEU A 94 21.08 -4.62 -8.70
C LEU A 94 20.36 -3.82 -7.60
N ASN A 95 20.80 -3.91 -6.35
CA ASN A 95 20.23 -3.11 -5.26
C ASN A 95 20.41 -1.59 -5.46
N LYS A 96 21.48 -1.14 -6.11
CA LYS A 96 21.65 0.30 -6.44
C LYS A 96 20.60 0.78 -7.45
N ILE A 97 20.11 -0.10 -8.31
CA ILE A 97 19.07 0.19 -9.30
C ILE A 97 17.70 0.09 -8.63
N LEU A 98 17.41 -1.08 -8.05
CA LEU A 98 16.11 -1.47 -7.49
C LEU A 98 15.64 -0.59 -6.32
N LYS A 99 16.57 -0.03 -5.53
CA LYS A 99 16.22 0.87 -4.42
C LYS A 99 15.39 2.08 -4.88
N HIS A 100 15.56 2.53 -6.12
CA HIS A 100 14.83 3.67 -6.67
C HIS A 100 13.36 3.34 -6.95
N ASP A 101 13.06 2.06 -7.20
CA ASP A 101 11.68 1.55 -7.35
C ASP A 101 11.13 0.97 -6.03
N GLY A 102 11.85 1.14 -4.91
CA GLY A 102 11.46 0.63 -3.60
C GLY A 102 11.65 -0.87 -3.43
N LEU A 103 12.48 -1.51 -4.26
CA LEU A 103 12.81 -2.92 -4.23
C LEU A 103 14.19 -3.15 -3.57
N LEU A 104 14.37 -4.31 -2.96
CA LEU A 104 15.58 -4.77 -2.28
C LEU A 104 15.76 -6.28 -2.48
N LEU A 105 16.86 -6.68 -3.08
CA LEU A 105 17.40 -8.03 -3.00
C LEU A 105 18.05 -8.25 -1.64
N TYR A 106 17.62 -9.30 -0.94
CA TYR A 106 18.21 -9.74 0.31
C TYR A 106 18.58 -11.22 0.22
N LYS A 107 19.58 -11.61 1.02
CA LYS A 107 20.04 -12.99 1.13
C LYS A 107 19.29 -13.67 2.28
N THR A 108 18.75 -14.85 2.03
CA THR A 108 18.04 -15.66 3.04
C THR A 108 19.03 -16.47 3.88
N GLU A 109 18.57 -17.06 5.00
CA GLU A 109 19.37 -17.95 5.85
C GLU A 109 19.95 -19.16 5.09
N ASN A 110 19.29 -19.56 4.00
CA ASN A 110 19.75 -20.65 3.12
C ASN A 110 20.72 -20.16 2.03
N GLU A 111 21.30 -18.97 2.17
CA GLU A 111 22.21 -18.33 1.20
C GLU A 111 21.59 -18.05 -0.19
N ILE A 112 20.26 -18.13 -0.31
CA ILE A 112 19.53 -17.85 -1.55
C ILE A 112 19.11 -16.38 -1.59
N TYR A 113 19.36 -15.71 -2.71
CA TYR A 113 18.87 -14.36 -2.95
C TYR A 113 17.40 -14.33 -3.34
N LYS A 114 16.66 -13.42 -2.71
CA LYS A 114 15.26 -13.15 -2.99
C LYS A 114 15.03 -11.65 -3.12
N ILE A 115 14.12 -11.27 -4.01
CA ILE A 115 13.72 -9.87 -4.19
C ILE A 115 12.50 -9.56 -3.32
N GLY A 116 12.59 -8.50 -2.54
CA GLY A 116 11.51 -7.89 -1.78
C GLY A 116 11.34 -6.41 -2.12
N GLY A 117 10.31 -5.76 -1.59
CA GLY A 117 10.08 -4.30 -1.65
C GLY A 117 8.95 -3.85 -2.62
N LYS A 118 8.26 -2.71 -2.42
CA LYS A 118 8.16 -1.81 -1.25
C LYS A 118 7.58 -2.57 -0.06
N SER A 119 8.35 -2.65 1.01
CA SER A 119 7.81 -2.72 2.36
C SER A 119 8.05 -1.32 2.93
N THR A 120 7.02 -0.49 2.96
CA THR A 120 6.34 -0.13 4.21
C THR A 120 5.37 -1.23 4.68
N GLN A 121 5.84 -2.47 4.81
CA GLN A 121 5.51 -3.18 6.03
C GLN A 121 6.44 -2.57 7.09
N GLU A 122 6.13 -1.41 7.67
CA GLU A 122 5.44 -1.47 8.96
C GLU A 122 4.78 -2.84 9.13
N ASP A 123 5.46 -3.73 9.88
CA ASP A 123 4.92 -5.04 10.23
C ASP A 123 3.44 -4.87 10.46
N LEU A 124 2.61 -5.60 9.69
CA LEU A 124 1.16 -5.48 9.81
C LEU A 124 0.79 -5.90 11.24
N GLN A 125 0.64 -4.91 12.11
CA GLN A 125 0.25 -5.12 13.48
C GLN A 125 -1.26 -5.06 13.54
N LEU A 126 -1.85 -6.24 13.75
CA LEU A 126 -3.28 -6.41 13.97
C LEU A 126 -3.53 -6.67 15.44
N LYS A 127 -4.24 -5.77 16.09
CA LYS A 127 -4.68 -5.94 17.47
C LYS A 127 -6.21 -5.99 17.51
N PRO A 128 -6.81 -7.19 17.58
CA PRO A 128 -8.23 -7.30 17.86
C PRO A 128 -8.50 -6.92 19.32
N VAL A 129 -9.58 -6.17 19.56
CA VAL A 129 -9.99 -5.70 20.89
C VAL A 129 -11.48 -5.96 21.07
N PHE A 130 -11.80 -6.67 22.15
CA PHE A 130 -13.16 -7.12 22.48
C PHE A 130 -13.68 -6.50 23.79
N GLU A 131 -12.81 -5.88 24.59
CA GLU A 131 -13.17 -5.26 25.87
C GLU A 131 -12.63 -3.84 25.96
N LYS A 132 -13.31 -2.99 26.75
CA LYS A 132 -12.90 -1.59 27.00
C LYS A 132 -12.62 -0.81 25.70
N ILE A 133 -13.39 -1.11 24.64
CA ILE A 133 -13.22 -0.60 23.28
C ILE A 133 -13.19 0.94 23.25
N GLU A 134 -14.12 1.60 23.95
CA GLU A 134 -14.16 3.07 24.04
C GLU A 134 -12.84 3.64 24.59
N LYS A 135 -12.25 3.00 25.61
CA LYS A 135 -10.98 3.44 26.19
C LYS A 135 -9.83 3.28 25.19
N GLU A 136 -9.78 2.16 24.46
CA GLU A 136 -8.76 1.92 23.44
C GLU A 136 -8.80 2.98 22.32
N ILE A 137 -10.01 3.30 21.82
CA ILE A 137 -10.21 4.36 20.82
C ILE A 137 -9.69 5.71 21.34
N ILE A 138 -10.05 6.07 22.58
CA ILE A 138 -9.63 7.33 23.20
C ILE A 138 -8.10 7.42 23.32
N GLU A 139 -7.42 6.35 23.71
CA GLU A 139 -5.96 6.35 23.85
C GLU A 139 -5.26 6.51 22.49
N HIS A 140 -5.77 5.87 21.43
CA HIS A 140 -5.25 6.09 20.09
C HIS A 140 -5.49 7.50 19.56
N ILE A 141 -6.65 8.10 19.85
CA ILE A 141 -6.91 9.52 19.52
C ILE A 141 -5.92 10.42 20.26
N LYS A 142 -5.76 10.26 21.57
CA LYS A 142 -4.85 11.09 22.39
C LYS A 142 -3.39 11.03 21.95
N THR A 143 -2.95 9.91 21.39
CA THR A 143 -1.56 9.69 20.93
C THR A 143 -1.32 10.07 19.47
N SER A 144 -2.36 10.52 18.76
CA SER A 144 -2.24 11.06 17.39
C SER A 144 -1.36 12.31 17.36
N LYS A 145 -0.66 12.51 16.24
CA LYS A 145 0.29 13.63 16.09
C LYS A 145 -0.11 14.63 15.01
N TYR A 146 -0.74 14.16 13.93
CA TYR A 146 -0.95 14.95 12.71
C TYR A 146 -2.41 14.96 12.27
N SER A 147 -3.08 13.80 12.24
CA SER A 147 -4.45 13.70 11.73
C SER A 147 -5.28 12.59 12.38
N VAL A 148 -6.59 12.82 12.47
CA VAL A 148 -7.59 11.82 12.86
C VAL A 148 -8.84 12.02 11.99
N TRP A 149 -9.11 11.08 11.09
CA TRP A 149 -10.26 11.12 10.19
C TRP A 149 -11.25 10.02 10.57
N VAL A 150 -12.45 10.41 10.97
CA VAL A 150 -13.45 9.55 11.59
C VAL A 150 -14.65 9.37 10.66
N ALA A 151 -14.95 8.15 10.23
CA ALA A 151 -16.19 7.82 9.51
C ALA A 151 -16.96 6.76 10.29
N VAL A 152 -17.98 7.21 11.02
CA VAL A 152 -18.78 6.34 11.90
C VAL A 152 -20.26 6.67 11.76
N ALA A 153 -21.12 5.66 11.75
CA ALA A 153 -22.58 5.87 11.62
C ALA A 153 -23.10 6.90 12.63
N TRP A 154 -22.70 6.77 13.90
CA TRP A 154 -23.14 7.64 14.99
C TRP A 154 -22.04 7.91 16.01
N ILE A 155 -21.99 9.14 16.50
CA ILE A 155 -21.17 9.56 17.66
C ILE A 155 -22.08 10.17 18.72
N THR A 156 -22.26 9.46 19.84
CA THR A 156 -22.97 9.98 21.02
C THR A 156 -22.12 9.90 22.30
N SER A 157 -20.94 9.29 22.23
CA SER A 157 -19.99 9.23 23.34
C SER A 157 -19.33 10.59 23.57
N LYS A 158 -19.63 11.21 24.72
CA LYS A 158 -18.97 12.44 25.17
C LYS A 158 -17.46 12.23 25.41
N PRO A 159 -17.01 11.14 26.05
CA PRO A 159 -15.58 10.88 26.23
C PRO A 159 -14.77 10.86 24.92
N ILE A 160 -15.29 10.21 23.88
CA ILE A 160 -14.61 10.18 22.57
C ILE A 160 -14.61 11.57 21.93
N ALA A 161 -15.75 12.28 21.95
CA ALA A 161 -15.82 13.63 21.39
C ALA A 161 -14.86 14.60 22.08
N GLU A 162 -14.76 14.56 23.40
CA GLU A 162 -13.82 15.37 24.18
C GLU A 162 -12.36 15.08 23.79
N ALA A 163 -12.02 13.81 23.54
CA ALA A 163 -10.67 13.44 23.08
C ALA A 163 -10.35 14.03 21.70
N LEU A 164 -11.31 14.03 20.78
CA LEU A 164 -11.17 14.66 19.45
C LEU A 164 -11.00 16.19 19.59
N TYR A 165 -11.85 16.85 20.38
CA TYR A 165 -11.75 18.30 20.62
C TYR A 165 -10.39 18.70 21.20
N ARG A 166 -9.89 17.96 22.19
CA ARG A 166 -8.59 18.24 22.79
C ARG A 166 -7.43 18.06 21.81
N GLN A 167 -7.48 17.05 20.94
CA GLN A 167 -6.44 16.88 19.92
C GLN A 167 -6.53 17.97 18.85
N HIS A 168 -7.73 18.38 18.46
CA HIS A 168 -7.93 19.51 17.56
C HIS A 168 -7.32 20.81 18.12
N GLN A 169 -7.54 21.09 19.41
CA GLN A 169 -6.94 22.24 20.10
C GLN A 169 -5.40 22.20 20.13
N LYS A 170 -4.79 21.03 20.01
CA LYS A 170 -3.33 20.87 19.88
C LYS A 170 -2.84 21.00 18.44
N GLY A 171 -3.71 21.31 17.48
CA GLY A 171 -3.39 21.47 16.06
C GLY A 171 -3.47 20.19 15.22
N VAL A 172 -3.98 19.08 15.78
CA VAL A 172 -4.22 17.86 14.99
C VAL A 172 -5.38 18.10 14.03
N ASN A 173 -5.22 17.73 12.76
CA ASN A 173 -6.28 17.83 11.77
C ASN A 173 -7.36 16.77 12.05
N ILE A 174 -8.53 17.21 12.51
CA ILE A 174 -9.67 16.32 12.78
C ILE A 174 -10.71 16.51 11.67
N ARG A 175 -11.19 15.40 11.10
CA ARG A 175 -12.33 15.37 10.17
C ARG A 175 -13.30 14.29 10.59
N ILE A 176 -14.60 14.58 10.50
CA ILE A 176 -15.63 13.67 11.01
C ILE A 176 -16.75 13.54 9.97
N ILE A 177 -17.13 12.30 9.66
CA ILE A 177 -18.28 11.94 8.83
C ILE A 177 -19.23 11.10 9.69
N VAL A 178 -20.50 11.49 9.70
CA VAL A 178 -21.58 10.70 10.31
C VAL A 178 -22.76 10.51 9.38
N ASN A 179 -23.65 9.58 9.71
CA ASN A 179 -24.92 9.42 9.01
C ASN A 179 -25.88 10.56 9.38
N ASP A 180 -26.56 11.13 8.38
CA ASP A 180 -27.57 12.19 8.56
C ASP A 180 -28.95 11.58 8.79
N ASP A 181 -29.23 11.17 10.03
CA ASP A 181 -30.53 10.65 10.45
C ASP A 181 -31.06 11.28 11.74
N SER A 182 -32.25 10.84 12.15
CA SER A 182 -32.90 11.31 13.37
C SER A 182 -32.12 10.98 14.65
N LEU A 183 -31.26 9.97 14.67
CA LEU A 183 -30.44 9.65 15.83
C LEU A 183 -29.27 10.64 15.95
N THR A 184 -28.59 10.92 14.85
CA THR A 184 -27.59 11.99 14.77
C THR A 184 -28.22 13.32 15.17
N GLU A 185 -29.41 13.64 14.68
CA GLU A 185 -30.08 14.90 15.01
C GLU A 185 -30.56 14.95 16.47
N SER A 186 -31.10 13.88 17.04
CA SER A 186 -31.63 13.93 18.42
C SER A 186 -30.56 13.73 19.51
N LYS A 187 -29.54 12.92 19.24
CA LYS A 187 -28.58 12.45 20.27
C LYS A 187 -27.12 12.55 19.87
N GLY A 188 -26.82 12.83 18.61
CA GLY A 188 -25.47 12.97 18.10
C GLY A 188 -24.72 14.16 18.70
N ILE A 189 -23.43 14.01 18.92
CA ILE A 189 -22.56 15.14 19.27
C ILE A 189 -22.48 16.08 18.07
N ARG A 190 -22.72 17.37 18.32
CA ARG A 190 -22.61 18.44 17.34
C ARG A 190 -21.19 18.97 17.29
N PHE A 191 -20.60 18.97 16.11
CA PHE A 191 -19.27 19.53 15.83
C PHE A 191 -19.37 20.80 14.95
N GLU A 192 -20.56 21.18 14.48
CA GLU A 192 -20.81 22.31 13.57
C GLU A 192 -20.35 23.66 14.11
N LYS A 193 -20.26 23.82 15.45
CA LYS A 193 -19.78 25.04 16.11
C LYS A 193 -18.29 25.00 16.43
N SER A 194 -17.59 23.94 16.04
CA SER A 194 -16.15 23.83 16.17
C SER A 194 -15.48 24.08 14.82
N GLU A 195 -14.18 24.39 14.85
CA GLU A 195 -13.36 24.50 13.62
C GLU A 195 -13.00 23.11 13.03
N ILE A 196 -13.60 22.04 13.55
CA ILE A 196 -13.46 20.68 13.03
C ILE A 196 -14.32 20.53 11.78
N GLU A 197 -13.74 19.99 10.71
CA GLU A 197 -14.49 19.64 9.51
C GLU A 197 -15.47 18.50 9.82
N TYR A 198 -16.78 18.79 9.78
CA TYR A 198 -17.83 17.87 10.14
C TYR A 198 -18.87 17.73 9.02
N TYR A 199 -19.04 16.51 8.53
CA TYR A 199 -19.88 16.16 7.40
C TYR A 199 -20.98 15.19 7.85
N LYS A 200 -22.21 15.41 7.37
CA LYS A 200 -23.33 14.48 7.54
C LYS A 200 -23.74 13.96 6.16
N ILE A 201 -23.76 12.63 6.00
CA ILE A 201 -24.11 11.97 4.74
C ILE A 201 -25.53 11.46 4.84
N SER A 202 -26.41 11.94 3.96
CA SER A 202 -27.80 11.49 3.95
C SER A 202 -27.92 10.06 3.43
N PRO A 203 -28.66 9.19 4.13
CA PRO A 203 -28.96 7.86 3.60
C PRO A 203 -29.83 7.92 2.35
N LYS A 204 -30.48 9.06 2.06
CA LYS A 204 -31.40 9.24 0.93
C LYS A 204 -30.70 9.72 -0.36
N ASN A 205 -29.37 9.61 -0.44
CA ASN A 205 -28.62 10.02 -1.63
C ASN A 205 -28.80 8.99 -2.76
N GLY A 206 -29.82 9.18 -3.61
CA GLY A 206 -30.09 8.37 -4.81
C GLY A 206 -31.35 7.51 -4.73
N ASN A 207 -31.46 6.50 -5.61
CA ASN A 207 -32.63 5.61 -5.69
C ASN A 207 -32.73 4.57 -4.56
N PHE A 208 -31.71 4.48 -3.69
CA PHE A 208 -31.62 3.52 -2.59
C PHE A 208 -31.28 4.24 -1.28
N ASN A 209 -31.85 3.77 -0.16
CA ASN A 209 -31.53 4.27 1.18
C ASN A 209 -30.19 3.70 1.68
N ASN A 210 -29.07 4.22 1.19
CA ASN A 210 -27.73 3.74 1.54
C ASN A 210 -27.24 4.42 2.83
N LEU A 211 -27.45 3.74 3.96
CA LEU A 211 -26.95 4.16 5.26
C LEU A 211 -25.41 4.23 5.28
N MET A 212 -24.85 5.38 5.69
CA MET A 212 -23.41 5.48 5.96
C MET A 212 -23.10 4.72 7.25
N HIS A 213 -22.91 3.40 7.14
CA HIS A 213 -22.80 2.48 8.27
C HIS A 213 -21.36 2.06 8.59
N HIS A 214 -20.36 2.75 8.04
CA HIS A 214 -18.97 2.54 8.43
C HIS A 214 -18.78 2.79 9.92
N LYS A 215 -17.77 2.14 10.52
CA LYS A 215 -17.22 2.50 11.83
C LYS A 215 -15.70 2.39 11.77
N PHE A 216 -15.05 3.36 11.14
CA PHE A 216 -13.60 3.41 11.10
C PHE A 216 -13.04 4.78 11.44
N CYS A 217 -11.77 4.81 11.83
CA CYS A 217 -10.99 6.00 12.05
C CYS A 217 -9.58 5.79 11.51
N VAL A 218 -9.08 6.72 10.71
CA VAL A 218 -7.70 6.76 10.22
C VAL A 218 -6.90 7.74 11.06
N ILE A 219 -5.76 7.33 11.59
CA ILE A 219 -4.90 8.13 12.46
C ILE A 219 -3.51 8.26 11.82
N ASP A 220 -3.06 9.50 11.65
CA ASP A 220 -1.76 9.89 11.09
C ASP A 220 -1.41 9.21 9.75
N PHE A 221 -2.40 8.73 8.98
CA PHE A 221 -2.24 7.93 7.76
C PHE A 221 -1.35 6.69 7.90
N LYS A 222 -1.22 6.16 9.12
CA LYS A 222 -0.43 4.95 9.43
C LYS A 222 -1.25 3.88 10.15
N LYS A 223 -2.34 4.30 10.78
CA LYS A 223 -3.16 3.46 11.65
C LYS A 223 -4.62 3.57 11.29
N VAL A 224 -5.32 2.45 11.35
CA VAL A 224 -6.78 2.38 11.22
C VAL A 224 -7.35 1.66 12.42
N ILE A 225 -8.44 2.20 12.96
CA ILE A 225 -9.32 1.48 13.87
C ILE A 225 -10.59 1.22 13.11
N THR A 226 -11.03 -0.03 13.02
CA THR A 226 -12.26 -0.42 12.32
C THR A 226 -12.97 -1.55 13.05
N GLY A 227 -14.29 -1.68 12.93
CA GLY A 227 -15.02 -2.76 13.56
C GLY A 227 -16.53 -2.58 13.53
N SER A 228 -17.22 -3.26 14.45
CA SER A 228 -18.67 -3.18 14.61
C SER A 228 -19.10 -2.05 15.56
N PHE A 229 -18.21 -1.65 16.47
CA PHE A 229 -18.49 -0.70 17.54
C PHE A 229 -18.87 0.70 17.04
N ASN A 230 -20.13 1.09 17.23
CA ASN A 230 -20.55 2.49 17.05
C ASN A 230 -20.04 3.35 18.21
N TRP A 231 -19.69 4.62 17.96
CA TRP A 231 -19.10 5.51 18.97
C TRP A 231 -20.18 6.12 19.89
N THR A 232 -20.96 5.23 20.51
CA THR A 232 -22.14 5.55 21.31
C THR A 232 -22.03 4.92 22.68
N VAL A 233 -22.64 5.55 23.69
CA VAL A 233 -22.67 5.03 25.07
C VAL A 233 -23.30 3.63 25.13
N LYS A 234 -24.30 3.36 24.28
CA LYS A 234 -25.00 2.07 24.22
C LYS A 234 -24.10 0.94 23.73
N ALA A 235 -23.20 1.21 22.78
CA ALA A 235 -22.31 0.18 22.22
C ALA A 235 -21.37 -0.39 23.28
N SER A 236 -21.02 0.37 24.33
CA SER A 236 -20.21 -0.10 25.46
C SER A 236 -20.87 -1.22 26.28
N PHE A 237 -22.17 -1.47 26.09
CA PHE A 237 -22.92 -2.54 26.76
C PHE A 237 -23.32 -3.69 25.81
N ASN A 238 -22.90 -3.63 24.54
CA ASN A 238 -23.15 -4.65 23.53
C ASN A 238 -21.91 -5.53 23.33
N ASN A 239 -22.09 -6.71 22.74
CA ASN A 239 -20.99 -7.53 22.24
C ASN A 239 -20.52 -6.97 20.89
N GLU A 240 -19.43 -6.22 20.91
CA GLU A 240 -18.85 -5.52 19.76
C GLU A 240 -17.35 -5.80 19.71
N ASN A 241 -16.71 -5.50 18.58
CA ASN A 241 -15.25 -5.56 18.47
C ASN A 241 -14.71 -4.42 17.62
N ILE A 242 -13.42 -4.13 17.83
CA ILE A 242 -12.61 -3.36 16.90
C ILE A 242 -11.32 -4.10 16.58
N THR A 243 -10.69 -3.73 15.48
CA THR A 243 -9.35 -4.12 15.12
C THR A 243 -8.55 -2.85 14.89
N VAL A 244 -7.42 -2.74 15.60
CA VAL A 244 -6.41 -1.73 15.34
C VAL A 244 -5.42 -2.32 14.34
N ILE A 245 -5.24 -1.62 13.24
CA ILE A 245 -4.37 -1.99 12.12
C ILE A 245 -3.30 -0.92 12.01
N GLU A 246 -2.03 -1.27 12.26
CA GLU A 246 -0.90 -0.36 12.02
C GLU A 246 -0.22 -0.79 10.71
N GLN A 247 -0.61 -0.14 9.62
CA GLN A 247 -0.02 -0.31 8.30
C GLN A 247 -0.45 0.86 7.41
N LYS A 248 0.54 1.59 6.88
CA LYS A 248 0.32 2.71 5.96
C LYS A 248 -0.60 2.38 4.78
N ASP A 249 -0.35 1.27 4.07
CA ASP A 249 -1.14 0.88 2.90
C ASP A 249 -2.64 0.66 3.20
N GLN A 250 -2.95 0.16 4.41
CA GLN A 250 -4.34 0.03 4.84
C GLN A 250 -4.93 1.40 5.17
N ALA A 251 -4.18 2.23 5.90
CA ALA A 251 -4.59 3.58 6.23
C ALA A 251 -4.88 4.44 4.99
N GLU A 252 -4.08 4.31 3.93
CA GLU A 252 -4.31 4.98 2.63
C GLU A 252 -5.63 4.53 2.00
N LYS A 253 -5.91 3.22 1.93
CA LYS A 253 -7.19 2.72 1.37
C LYS A 253 -8.43 3.23 2.12
N TYR A 254 -8.36 3.27 3.46
CA TYR A 254 -9.46 3.83 4.27
C TYR A 254 -9.57 5.35 4.11
N ALA A 255 -8.45 6.06 3.94
CA ALA A 255 -8.45 7.49 3.65
C ALA A 255 -9.05 7.79 2.27
N ASP A 256 -8.76 6.97 1.25
CA ASP A 256 -9.36 7.09 -0.08
C ASP A 256 -10.88 6.94 -0.03
N GLU A 257 -11.38 5.94 0.71
CA GLU A 257 -12.83 5.77 0.92
C GLU A 257 -13.42 6.97 1.68
N PHE A 258 -12.74 7.48 2.70
CA PHE A 258 -13.17 8.69 3.41
C PHE A 258 -13.31 9.90 2.47
N ILE A 259 -12.34 10.11 1.58
CA ILE A 259 -12.38 11.19 0.60
C ILE A 259 -13.50 10.98 -0.43
N LYS A 260 -13.73 9.73 -0.86
CA LYS A 260 -14.83 9.38 -1.76
C LYS A 260 -16.18 9.72 -1.15
N LEU A 261 -16.41 9.35 0.13
CA LEU A 261 -17.63 9.69 0.86
C LEU A 261 -17.91 11.20 0.90
N ILE A 262 -16.87 12.03 0.99
CA ILE A 262 -17.00 13.50 0.95
C ILE A 262 -17.28 14.01 -0.46
N LYS A 263 -16.61 13.45 -1.48
CA LYS A 263 -16.81 13.86 -2.89
C LYS A 263 -18.23 13.61 -3.37
N ASP A 264 -18.86 12.55 -2.87
CA ASP A 264 -20.24 12.18 -3.20
C ASP A 264 -21.28 13.10 -2.52
N LEU A 265 -20.85 14.01 -1.63
CA LEU A 265 -21.74 15.04 -1.10
C LEU A 265 -21.99 16.13 -2.15
N PRO A 266 -23.25 16.56 -2.34
CA PRO A 266 -23.54 17.69 -3.21
C PRO A 266 -22.79 18.92 -2.70
N ARG A 267 -21.96 19.51 -3.56
CA ARG A 267 -21.30 20.78 -3.28
C ARG A 267 -22.39 21.84 -3.07
N ARG A 268 -22.42 22.44 -1.88
CA ARG A 268 -23.26 23.61 -1.59
C ARG A 268 -22.65 24.87 -2.19
#